data_AF-A0A0M0K8K9-F1
#
_entry.id   AF-A0A0M0K8K9-F1
#
_cell.length_a   1.000
_cell.length_b   1.000
_cell.length_c   1.000
_cell.angle_alpha   90.00
_cell.angle_beta   90.00
_cell.angle_gamma   90.00
#
_symmetry.space_group_name_H-M   'P 1'
#
loop_
_entity.id
_entity.type
_entity.pdbx_description
1 polymer ?
#
loop_
_entity_poly.entity_id
_entity_poly.type
_entity_poly.pdbx_seq_one_letter_code
_entity_poly.pdbx_strand_id
1 'polypeptide(L)'
;MKFGKILRATVDARLPQWSEYMVDYKLLKQAINREAEAQGSRPPEEVAAGFTALLDPYVEKANTFYMDRVEDAVILLHALGQYTDQLCVGKPQPQFRCACQHSLVTLNFQLLLLQHFVALNFTAVSKILKKFEKKLGVQLRNEYIGALVELPFYRCETLGELVEETERQFNLLQQRGGEAAKAVGAPECWAASSALDSQQQQQSAQCCNSSPAELMPPPPPAIPACGQVPT
;
A
#
# COMPACT_ATOMS: atom_id res chain seq x y z
N MET A 1 17.88 -9.43 13.54
CA MET A 1 16.68 -8.55 13.47
C MET A 1 15.41 -9.33 13.82
N LYS A 2 14.52 -8.78 14.67
CA LYS A 2 13.24 -9.39 15.09
C LYS A 2 12.10 -9.08 14.10
N PHE A 3 12.29 -9.41 12.81
CA PHE A 3 11.38 -9.01 11.71
C PHE A 3 9.90 -9.28 12.00
N GLY A 4 9.52 -10.48 12.47
CA GLY A 4 8.11 -10.79 12.74
C GLY A 4 7.45 -9.89 13.80
N LYS A 5 8.21 -9.36 14.76
CA LYS A 5 7.68 -8.37 15.73
C LYS A 5 7.47 -7.00 15.08
N ILE A 6 8.41 -6.61 14.21
CA ILE A 6 8.34 -5.35 13.47
C ILE A 6 7.14 -5.39 12.52
N LEU A 7 6.99 -6.47 11.75
CA LEU A 7 5.86 -6.66 10.83
C LEU A 7 4.52 -6.52 11.57
N ARG A 8 4.35 -7.21 12.70
CA ARG A 8 3.12 -7.12 13.50
C ARG A 8 2.86 -5.70 14.00
N ALA A 9 3.87 -5.05 14.60
CA ALA A 9 3.73 -3.68 15.08
C ALA A 9 3.40 -2.69 13.96
N THR A 10 4.00 -2.85 12.77
CA THR A 10 3.70 -2.00 11.61
C THR A 10 2.27 -2.20 11.12
N VAL A 11 1.80 -3.45 11.03
CA VAL A 11 0.43 -3.77 10.63
C VAL A 11 -0.57 -3.21 11.64
N ASP A 12 -0.34 -3.44 12.93
CA ASP A 12 -1.25 -2.95 13.98
C ASP A 12 -1.34 -1.41 14.00
N ALA A 13 -0.24 -0.72 13.70
CA ALA A 13 -0.19 0.74 13.69
C ALA A 13 -0.73 1.39 12.41
N ARG A 14 -0.57 0.75 11.25
CA ARG A 14 -0.85 1.38 9.93
C ARG A 14 -1.98 0.71 9.16
N LEU A 15 -2.17 -0.59 9.34
CA LEU A 15 -3.10 -1.42 8.57
C LEU A 15 -3.98 -2.31 9.49
N PRO A 16 -4.49 -1.82 10.64
CA PRO A 16 -5.20 -2.68 11.58
C PRO A 16 -6.40 -3.38 10.94
N GLN A 17 -7.12 -2.67 10.06
CA GLN A 17 -8.27 -3.17 9.32
C GLN A 17 -7.93 -4.24 8.27
N TRP A 18 -6.66 -4.36 7.86
CA TRP A 18 -6.23 -5.34 6.84
C TRP A 18 -5.29 -6.41 7.42
N SER A 19 -5.18 -6.46 8.74
CA SER A 19 -4.29 -7.38 9.45
C SER A 19 -4.59 -8.86 9.15
N GLU A 20 -5.85 -9.19 8.85
CA GLU A 20 -6.27 -10.55 8.52
C GLU A 20 -5.78 -11.02 7.15
N TYR A 21 -5.52 -10.11 6.21
CA TYR A 21 -5.02 -10.44 4.85
C TYR A 21 -3.50 -10.58 4.81
N MET A 22 -2.81 -10.28 5.91
CA MET A 22 -1.37 -10.41 6.02
C MET A 22 -0.94 -11.89 6.11
N VAL A 23 0.25 -12.17 5.61
CA VAL A 23 0.92 -13.46 5.83
C VAL A 23 1.19 -13.69 7.32
N ASP A 24 0.79 -14.85 7.86
CA ASP A 24 1.10 -15.22 9.24
C ASP A 24 2.56 -15.69 9.37
N TYR A 25 3.45 -14.71 9.47
CA TYR A 25 4.89 -14.94 9.57
C TYR A 25 5.26 -15.78 10.81
N LYS A 26 4.46 -15.76 11.87
CA LYS A 26 4.73 -16.52 13.10
C LYS A 26 4.44 -18.00 12.87
N LEU A 27 3.28 -18.32 12.29
CA LEU A 27 2.88 -19.70 11.98
C LEU A 27 3.85 -20.33 10.99
N LEU A 28 4.19 -19.63 9.90
CA LEU A 28 5.15 -20.13 8.92
C LEU A 28 6.54 -20.37 9.52
N LYS A 29 6.99 -19.47 10.40
CA LYS A 29 8.27 -19.66 11.12
C LYS A 29 8.23 -20.90 12.01
N GLN A 30 7.11 -21.17 12.68
CA GLN A 30 6.95 -22.36 13.52
C GLN A 30 6.95 -23.63 12.66
N ALA A 31 6.31 -23.62 11.50
CA ALA A 31 6.34 -24.75 10.55
C ALA A 31 7.77 -25.08 10.10
N ILE A 32 8.56 -24.06 9.72
CA ILE A 32 9.98 -24.25 9.35
C ILE A 32 10.79 -24.89 10.49
N ASN A 33 10.56 -24.45 11.74
CA ASN A 33 11.28 -25.00 12.88
C ASN A 33 10.90 -26.47 13.14
N ARG A 34 9.61 -26.82 13.04
CA ARG A 34 9.16 -28.21 13.20
C ARG A 34 9.75 -29.13 12.13
N GLU A 35 9.79 -28.67 10.89
CA GLU A 35 10.39 -29.44 9.79
C GLU A 35 11.90 -29.62 9.99
N ALA A 36 12.59 -28.61 10.53
CA ALA A 36 14.01 -28.72 10.88
C ALA A 36 14.27 -29.70 12.04
N GLU A 37 13.36 -29.76 13.02
CA GLU A 37 13.41 -30.69 14.16
C GLU A 37 13.10 -32.13 13.76
N ALA A 38 12.31 -32.34 12.70
CA ALA A 38 11.91 -33.66 12.21
C ALA A 38 13.04 -34.45 11.49
N GLN A 39 14.26 -33.91 11.42
CA GLN A 39 15.49 -34.55 10.93
C GLN A 39 15.31 -35.38 9.64
N GLY A 40 15.11 -34.69 8.50
CA GLY A 40 15.51 -35.19 7.18
C GLY A 40 14.86 -36.49 6.68
N SER A 41 13.73 -36.93 7.25
CA SER A 41 13.05 -38.15 6.76
C SER A 41 12.40 -37.97 5.39
N ARG A 42 12.12 -36.74 4.96
CA ARG A 42 11.45 -36.46 3.69
C ARG A 42 12.42 -35.94 2.63
N PRO A 43 12.22 -36.29 1.35
CA PRO A 43 13.01 -35.76 0.26
C PRO A 43 12.83 -34.23 0.14
N PRO A 44 13.87 -33.49 -0.32
CA PRO A 44 13.83 -32.03 -0.44
C PRO A 44 12.63 -31.49 -1.22
N GLU A 45 12.18 -32.21 -2.25
CA GLU A 45 11.03 -31.85 -3.09
C GLU A 45 9.72 -31.86 -2.29
N GLU A 46 9.48 -32.89 -1.47
CA GLU A 46 8.30 -32.95 -0.59
C GLU A 46 8.32 -31.85 0.48
N VAL A 47 9.50 -31.52 1.00
CA VAL A 47 9.67 -30.43 1.97
C VAL A 47 9.35 -29.07 1.34
N ALA A 48 9.82 -28.84 0.11
CA ALA A 48 9.48 -27.64 -0.66
C ALA A 48 7.98 -27.57 -0.97
N ALA A 49 7.40 -28.63 -1.53
CA ALA A 49 5.99 -28.71 -1.88
C ALA A 49 5.09 -28.50 -0.65
N GLY A 50 5.42 -29.12 0.49
CA GLY A 50 4.67 -28.95 1.74
C GLY A 50 4.72 -27.53 2.28
N PHE A 51 5.85 -26.83 2.14
CA PHE A 51 5.95 -25.43 2.55
C PHE A 51 5.23 -24.48 1.58
N THR A 52 5.31 -24.75 0.28
CA THR A 52 4.53 -24.05 -0.75
C THR A 52 3.04 -24.15 -0.48
N ALA A 53 2.51 -25.36 -0.25
CA ALA A 53 1.10 -25.58 0.09
C ALA A 53 0.66 -24.87 1.38
N LEU A 54 1.58 -24.62 2.31
CA LEU A 54 1.32 -23.83 3.52
C LEU A 54 1.32 -22.31 3.25
N LEU A 55 2.12 -21.85 2.29
CA LEU A 55 2.31 -20.44 1.97
C LEU A 55 1.25 -19.92 0.99
N ASP A 56 0.87 -20.73 0.01
CA ASP A 56 -0.05 -20.36 -1.07
C ASP A 56 -1.36 -19.76 -0.59
N PRO A 57 -2.05 -20.31 0.44
CA PRO A 57 -3.30 -19.72 0.92
C PRO A 57 -3.14 -18.28 1.45
N TYR A 58 -1.97 -17.93 1.98
CA TYR A 58 -1.70 -16.56 2.42
C TYR A 58 -1.46 -15.62 1.24
N VAL A 59 -0.77 -16.09 0.21
CA VAL A 59 -0.53 -15.33 -1.02
C VAL A 59 -1.83 -15.12 -1.79
N GLU A 60 -2.62 -16.17 -1.98
CA GLU A 60 -3.91 -16.13 -2.66
C GLU A 60 -4.88 -15.18 -1.95
N LYS A 61 -4.95 -15.24 -0.62
CA LYS A 61 -5.75 -14.32 0.19
C LYS A 61 -5.31 -12.86 0.02
N ALA A 62 -4.00 -12.59 0.05
CA ALA A 62 -3.48 -11.23 -0.14
C ALA A 62 -3.76 -10.71 -1.57
N ASN A 63 -3.62 -11.58 -2.57
CA ASN A 63 -3.90 -11.26 -3.96
C ASN A 63 -5.40 -10.99 -4.19
N THR A 64 -6.28 -11.82 -3.66
CA THR A 64 -7.73 -11.63 -3.74
C THR A 64 -8.15 -10.31 -3.12
N PHE A 65 -7.69 -10.04 -1.89
CA PHE A 65 -7.96 -8.77 -1.21
C PHE A 65 -7.49 -7.56 -2.02
N TYR A 66 -6.30 -7.64 -2.62
CA TYR A 66 -5.81 -6.56 -3.48
C TYR A 66 -6.68 -6.33 -4.70
N MET A 67 -7.08 -7.41 -5.39
CA MET A 67 -7.93 -7.32 -6.58
C MET A 67 -9.27 -6.66 -6.24
N ASP A 68 -9.90 -7.06 -5.12
CA ASP A 68 -11.14 -6.45 -4.65
C ASP A 68 -10.98 -4.94 -4.41
N ARG A 69 -9.87 -4.52 -3.78
CA ARG A 69 -9.62 -3.10 -3.50
C ARG A 69 -9.28 -2.30 -4.75
N VAL A 70 -8.60 -2.88 -5.72
CA VAL A 70 -8.34 -2.26 -7.02
C VAL A 70 -9.65 -2.08 -7.79
N GLU A 71 -10.52 -3.09 -7.80
CA GLU A 71 -11.83 -3.00 -8.44
C GLU A 71 -12.70 -1.89 -7.82
N ASP A 72 -12.79 -1.86 -6.47
CA ASP A 72 -13.49 -0.81 -5.73
C ASP A 72 -12.97 0.58 -6.13
N ALA A 73 -11.64 0.73 -6.22
CA ALA A 73 -10.99 1.98 -6.57
C ALA A 73 -11.25 2.40 -8.03
N VAL A 74 -11.23 1.47 -8.98
CA VAL A 74 -11.56 1.73 -10.39
C VAL A 74 -12.98 2.27 -10.51
N ILE A 75 -13.95 1.61 -9.86
CA ILE A 75 -15.35 2.02 -9.90
C ILE A 75 -15.53 3.40 -9.27
N LEU A 76 -14.92 3.62 -8.10
CA LEU A 76 -15.02 4.89 -7.38
C LEU A 76 -14.35 6.04 -8.15
N LEU A 77 -13.16 5.82 -8.71
CA LEU A 77 -12.44 6.84 -9.49
C LEU A 77 -13.22 7.22 -10.74
N HIS A 78 -13.82 6.25 -11.42
CA HIS A 78 -14.68 6.52 -12.57
C HIS A 78 -15.86 7.43 -12.20
N ALA A 79 -16.57 7.10 -11.12
CA ALA A 79 -17.70 7.91 -10.63
C ALA A 79 -17.25 9.31 -10.20
N LEU A 80 -16.12 9.43 -9.50
CA LEU A 80 -15.54 10.72 -9.11
C LEU A 80 -15.08 11.55 -10.31
N GLY A 81 -14.56 10.91 -11.36
CA GLY A 81 -14.20 11.56 -12.61
C GLY A 81 -15.41 12.18 -13.31
N GLN A 82 -16.50 11.42 -13.45
CA GLN A 82 -17.76 11.93 -14.02
C GLN A 82 -18.31 13.11 -13.21
N TYR A 83 -18.24 13.03 -11.88
CA TYR A 83 -18.68 14.12 -11.02
C TYR A 83 -17.75 15.33 -11.12
N THR A 84 -16.44 15.12 -11.22
CA THR A 84 -15.45 16.18 -11.46
C THR A 84 -15.72 16.91 -12.76
N ASP A 85 -16.03 16.21 -13.85
CA ASP A 85 -16.37 16.81 -15.14
C ASP A 85 -17.62 17.70 -15.05
N GLN A 86 -18.67 17.24 -14.36
CA GLN A 86 -19.89 18.02 -14.13
C GLN A 86 -19.61 19.31 -13.35
N LEU A 87 -18.75 19.23 -12.33
CA LEU A 87 -18.32 20.40 -11.55
C LEU A 87 -17.44 21.36 -12.36
N CYS A 88 -16.72 20.88 -13.37
CA CYS A 88 -15.87 21.71 -14.23
C CYS A 88 -16.65 22.50 -15.30
N VAL A 89 -17.81 22.02 -15.74
CA VAL A 89 -18.64 22.68 -16.77
C VAL A 89 -19.57 23.76 -16.17
N GLY A 90 -19.94 23.61 -14.90
CA GLY A 90 -20.89 24.51 -14.23
C GLY A 90 -20.26 25.65 -13.41
N LYS A 91 -21.13 26.39 -12.70
CA LYS A 91 -20.75 27.23 -11.54
C LYS A 91 -21.22 26.54 -10.24
N PRO A 92 -20.64 25.38 -9.88
CA PRO A 92 -21.10 24.65 -8.71
C PRO A 92 -20.81 25.44 -7.43
N GLN A 93 -21.66 25.25 -6.43
CA GLN A 93 -21.43 25.82 -5.10
C GLN A 93 -20.10 25.29 -4.52
N PRO A 94 -19.30 26.12 -3.83
CA PRO A 94 -17.97 25.74 -3.33
C PRO A 94 -17.95 24.45 -2.50
N GLN A 95 -19.03 24.18 -1.75
CA GLN A 95 -19.18 22.98 -0.92
C GLN A 95 -19.10 21.67 -1.72
N PHE A 96 -19.65 21.62 -2.94
CA PHE A 96 -19.66 20.42 -3.77
C PHE A 96 -18.27 20.09 -4.30
N ARG A 97 -17.49 21.13 -4.60
CA ARG A 97 -16.09 21.01 -5.02
C ARG A 97 -15.22 20.52 -3.87
N CYS A 98 -15.40 21.12 -2.69
CA CYS A 98 -14.68 20.70 -1.47
C CYS A 98 -14.99 19.24 -1.13
N ALA A 99 -16.25 18.81 -1.21
CA ALA A 99 -16.63 17.42 -1.00
C ALA A 99 -15.96 16.48 -2.01
N CYS A 100 -15.97 16.82 -3.31
CA CYS A 100 -15.31 16.02 -4.35
C CYS A 100 -13.79 15.93 -4.14
N GLN A 101 -13.14 17.05 -3.80
CA GLN A 101 -11.72 17.09 -3.46
C GLN A 101 -11.40 16.19 -2.27
N HIS A 102 -12.21 16.23 -1.21
CA HIS A 102 -12.04 15.36 -0.05
C HIS A 102 -12.17 13.88 -0.43
N SER A 103 -13.13 13.52 -1.28
CA SER A 103 -13.28 12.15 -1.78
C SER A 103 -12.07 11.68 -2.59
N LEU A 104 -11.52 12.53 -3.47
CA LEU A 104 -10.31 12.22 -4.24
C LEU A 104 -9.08 12.03 -3.33
N VAL A 105 -8.89 12.89 -2.32
CA VAL A 105 -7.80 12.74 -1.34
C VAL A 105 -7.97 11.45 -0.52
N THR A 106 -9.21 11.14 -0.13
CA THR A 106 -9.51 9.90 0.62
C THR A 106 -9.18 8.67 -0.22
N LEU A 107 -9.58 8.66 -1.51
CA LEU A 107 -9.24 7.59 -2.45
C LEU A 107 -7.72 7.47 -2.60
N ASN A 108 -7.00 8.57 -2.81
CA ASN A 108 -5.54 8.54 -2.96
C ASN A 108 -4.88 7.95 -1.70
N PHE A 109 -5.32 8.34 -0.51
CA PHE A 109 -4.85 7.76 0.74
C PHE A 109 -5.09 6.24 0.80
N GLN A 110 -6.26 5.75 0.38
CA GLN A 110 -6.56 4.32 0.34
C GLN A 110 -5.66 3.56 -0.65
N LEU A 111 -5.35 4.15 -1.81
CA LEU A 111 -4.43 3.57 -2.80
C LEU A 111 -3.00 3.46 -2.27
N LEU A 112 -2.50 4.52 -1.63
CA LEU A 112 -1.18 4.51 -0.99
C LEU A 112 -1.10 3.50 0.16
N LEU A 113 -2.19 3.37 0.92
CA LEU A 113 -2.30 2.37 1.96
C LEU A 113 -2.22 0.95 1.37
N LEU A 114 -2.91 0.71 0.24
CA LEU A 114 -2.88 -0.55 -0.50
C LEU A 114 -1.49 -0.86 -1.04
N GLN A 115 -0.76 0.15 -1.53
CA GLN A 115 0.63 0.02 -1.93
C GLN A 115 1.52 -0.44 -0.77
N HIS A 116 1.31 0.12 0.42
CA HIS A 116 2.04 -0.30 1.62
C HIS A 116 1.72 -1.74 2.01
N PHE A 117 0.46 -2.16 1.87
CA PHE A 117 0.04 -3.55 2.08
C PHE A 117 0.75 -4.53 1.14
N VAL A 118 0.85 -4.21 -0.15
CA VAL A 118 1.60 -5.02 -1.13
C VAL A 118 3.06 -5.16 -0.69
N ALA A 119 3.72 -4.04 -0.39
CA ALA A 119 5.13 -4.02 -0.03
C ALA A 119 5.45 -4.85 1.23
N LEU A 120 4.58 -4.78 2.25
CA LEU A 120 4.74 -5.55 3.48
C LEU A 120 4.55 -7.05 3.25
N ASN A 121 3.54 -7.46 2.49
CA ASN A 121 3.30 -8.87 2.17
C ASN A 121 4.43 -9.44 1.32
N PHE A 122 4.87 -8.74 0.26
CA PHE A 122 6.02 -9.15 -0.54
C PHE A 122 7.28 -9.34 0.33
N THR A 123 7.53 -8.39 1.23
CA THR A 123 8.67 -8.46 2.15
C THR A 123 8.52 -9.65 3.10
N ALA A 124 7.34 -9.90 3.65
CA ALA A 124 7.09 -11.02 4.55
C ALA A 124 7.35 -12.37 3.84
N VAL A 125 6.84 -12.54 2.62
CA VAL A 125 7.04 -13.73 1.79
C VAL A 125 8.52 -13.91 1.43
N SER A 126 9.17 -12.87 0.93
CA SER A 126 10.61 -12.91 0.62
C SER A 126 11.47 -13.29 1.84
N LYS A 127 11.13 -12.75 3.02
CA LYS A 127 11.86 -13.03 4.26
C LYS A 127 11.58 -14.43 4.80
N ILE A 128 10.38 -14.99 4.59
CA ILE A 128 10.06 -16.34 5.07
C ILE A 128 10.67 -17.41 4.16
N LEU A 129 10.65 -17.20 2.83
CA LEU A 129 11.36 -18.05 1.87
C LEU A 129 12.86 -18.07 2.17
N LYS A 130 13.49 -16.89 2.36
CA LYS A 130 14.91 -16.82 2.77
C LYS A 130 15.19 -17.54 4.10
N LYS A 131 14.21 -17.60 5.01
CA LYS A 131 14.36 -18.34 6.27
C LYS A 131 14.28 -19.84 6.03
N PHE A 132 13.33 -20.28 5.22
CA PHE A 132 13.14 -21.69 4.82
C PHE A 132 14.44 -22.25 4.24
N GLU A 133 15.00 -21.62 3.21
CA GLU A 133 16.22 -22.09 2.55
C GLU A 133 17.41 -22.16 3.52
N LYS A 134 17.57 -21.12 4.37
CA LYS A 134 18.64 -21.08 5.36
C LYS A 134 18.54 -22.15 6.45
N LYS A 135 17.34 -22.62 6.76
CA LYS A 135 17.10 -23.57 7.85
C LYS A 135 17.07 -25.01 7.38
N LEU A 136 16.55 -25.26 6.19
CA LEU A 136 16.34 -26.61 5.66
C LEU A 136 17.32 -26.96 4.53
N GLY A 137 18.07 -25.98 3.99
CA GLY A 137 19.02 -26.22 2.89
C GLY A 137 18.38 -26.53 1.54
N VAL A 138 17.05 -26.41 1.45
CA VAL A 138 16.27 -26.64 0.22
C VAL A 138 16.10 -25.33 -0.52
N GLN A 139 16.38 -25.31 -1.83
CA GLN A 139 16.16 -24.14 -2.69
C GLN A 139 14.69 -24.07 -3.10
N LEU A 140 14.08 -22.89 -2.96
CA LEU A 140 12.67 -22.67 -3.30
C LEU A 140 12.39 -21.21 -3.67
N ARG A 141 13.16 -20.27 -3.11
CA ARG A 141 12.87 -18.85 -3.16
C ARG A 141 12.84 -18.32 -4.59
N ASN A 142 13.81 -18.68 -5.43
CA ASN A 142 13.91 -18.10 -6.76
C ASN A 142 12.72 -18.50 -7.64
N GLU A 143 12.35 -19.78 -7.64
CA GLU A 143 11.19 -20.29 -8.37
C GLU A 143 9.90 -19.66 -7.85
N TYR A 144 9.71 -19.64 -6.53
CA TYR A 144 8.50 -19.09 -5.92
C TYR A 144 8.36 -17.58 -6.17
N ILE A 145 9.43 -16.80 -5.99
CA ILE A 145 9.40 -15.36 -6.30
C ILE A 145 9.13 -15.11 -7.78
N GLY A 146 9.70 -15.93 -8.68
CA GLY A 146 9.42 -15.86 -10.12
C GLY A 146 7.94 -16.02 -10.44
N ALA A 147 7.25 -16.95 -9.78
CA ALA A 147 5.80 -17.10 -9.93
C ALA A 147 5.02 -15.94 -9.30
N LEU A 148 5.46 -15.41 -8.15
CA LEU A 148 4.77 -14.30 -7.49
C LEU A 148 4.76 -13.02 -8.31
N VAL A 149 5.88 -12.64 -8.94
CA VAL A 149 5.96 -11.36 -9.67
C VAL A 149 5.06 -11.31 -10.90
N GLU A 150 4.56 -12.46 -11.36
CA GLU A 150 3.58 -12.54 -12.43
C GLU A 150 2.14 -12.27 -11.97
N LEU A 151 1.86 -12.29 -10.67
CA LEU A 151 0.54 -12.01 -10.14
C LEU A 151 0.22 -10.51 -10.21
N PRO A 152 -1.03 -10.13 -10.52
CA PRO A 152 -1.46 -8.72 -10.56
C PRO A 152 -1.12 -7.94 -9.28
N PHE A 153 -1.25 -8.59 -8.12
CA PHE A 153 -0.91 -8.05 -6.82
C PHE A 153 0.54 -7.55 -6.70
N TYR A 154 1.48 -8.18 -7.38
CA TYR A 154 2.89 -7.83 -7.30
C TYR A 154 3.36 -6.95 -8.47
N ARG A 155 2.67 -6.97 -9.62
CA ARG A 155 2.96 -6.06 -10.74
C ARG A 155 2.59 -4.61 -10.44
N CYS A 156 1.49 -4.38 -9.70
CA CYS A 156 1.04 -3.06 -9.28
C CYS A 156 0.80 -2.02 -10.40
N GLU A 157 0.76 -2.42 -11.67
CA GLU A 157 0.62 -1.49 -12.82
C GLU A 157 -0.66 -0.65 -12.69
N THR A 158 -1.79 -1.30 -12.48
CA THR A 158 -3.09 -0.63 -12.29
C THR A 158 -3.13 0.29 -11.07
N LEU A 159 -2.38 -0.04 -10.01
CA LEU A 159 -2.34 0.80 -8.81
C LEU A 159 -1.68 2.16 -9.08
N GLY A 160 -0.59 2.15 -9.86
CA GLY A 160 0.09 3.38 -10.27
C GLY A 160 -0.82 4.27 -11.12
N GLU A 161 -1.49 3.68 -12.11
CA GLU A 161 -2.43 4.39 -12.98
C GLU A 161 -3.58 5.04 -12.19
N LEU A 162 -4.13 4.34 -11.19
CA LEU A 162 -5.18 4.86 -10.33
C LEU A 162 -4.73 6.07 -9.50
N VAL A 163 -3.50 6.05 -8.97
CA VAL A 163 -2.94 7.17 -8.21
C VAL A 163 -2.76 8.39 -9.11
N GLU A 164 -2.13 8.21 -10.27
CA GLU A 164 -1.91 9.29 -11.24
C GLU A 164 -3.22 9.92 -11.71
N GLU A 165 -4.23 9.10 -12.02
CA GLU A 165 -5.54 9.60 -12.46
C GLU A 165 -6.28 10.31 -11.32
N THR A 166 -6.18 9.83 -10.07
CA THR A 166 -6.75 10.51 -8.92
C THR A 166 -6.14 11.91 -8.72
N GLU A 167 -4.82 12.02 -8.83
CA GLU A 167 -4.10 13.30 -8.75
C GLU A 167 -4.48 14.23 -9.91
N ARG A 168 -4.63 13.69 -11.12
CA ARG A 168 -5.07 14.45 -12.29
C ARG A 168 -6.45 15.09 -12.07
N GLN A 169 -7.43 14.31 -11.60
CA GLN A 169 -8.78 14.78 -11.30
C GLN A 169 -8.79 15.85 -10.20
N PHE A 170 -7.97 15.66 -9.15
CA PHE A 170 -7.83 16.64 -8.08
C PHE A 170 -7.26 17.98 -8.60
N ASN A 171 -6.23 17.91 -9.44
CA ASN A 171 -5.58 19.08 -10.03
C ASN A 171 -6.53 19.86 -10.96
N LEU A 172 -7.39 19.17 -11.73
CA LEU A 172 -8.43 19.82 -12.53
C LEU A 172 -9.37 20.65 -11.66
N LEU A 173 -9.82 20.10 -10.52
CA LEU A 173 -10.65 20.84 -9.58
C LEU A 173 -9.89 22.02 -8.95
N GLN A 174 -8.59 21.92 -8.68
CA GLN A 174 -7.84 23.03 -8.08
C GLN A 174 -7.64 24.21 -9.05
N GLN A 175 -7.32 23.95 -10.31
CA GLN A 175 -7.05 25.00 -11.30
C GLN A 175 -8.27 25.91 -11.54
N ARG A 176 -9.48 25.33 -11.61
CA ARG A 176 -10.74 26.09 -11.66
C ARG A 176 -11.07 26.82 -10.36
N GLY A 177 -10.44 26.44 -9.25
CA GLY A 177 -10.60 27.05 -7.93
C GLY A 177 -9.78 28.31 -7.81
N GLY A 178 -8.54 28.25 -8.29
CA GLY A 178 -7.62 29.39 -8.38
C GLY A 178 -8.11 30.48 -9.34
N GLU A 179 -8.72 30.13 -10.47
CA GLU A 179 -9.33 31.10 -11.40
C GLU A 179 -10.50 31.86 -10.74
N ALA A 180 -11.35 31.16 -9.98
CA ALA A 180 -12.46 31.78 -9.25
C ALA A 180 -12.00 32.57 -8.01
N ALA A 181 -10.97 32.10 -7.29
CA ALA A 181 -10.40 32.77 -6.12
C ALA A 181 -9.56 34.01 -6.49
N LYS A 182 -8.93 34.05 -7.67
CA LYS A 182 -8.32 35.29 -8.20
C LYS A 182 -9.35 36.36 -8.53
N ALA A 183 -10.60 35.98 -8.82
CA ALA A 183 -11.70 36.91 -9.05
C ALA A 183 -12.39 37.39 -7.76
N VAL A 184 -12.25 36.64 -6.66
CA VAL A 184 -12.85 36.96 -5.36
C VAL A 184 -11.79 36.71 -4.29
N GLY A 185 -11.06 37.75 -3.89
CA GLY A 185 -10.00 37.65 -2.88
C GLY A 185 -10.48 37.02 -1.58
N ALA A 186 -10.15 35.75 -1.37
CA ALA A 186 -10.47 34.96 -0.19
C ALA A 186 -9.26 34.10 0.23
N PRO A 187 -9.07 33.81 1.53
CA PRO A 187 -7.77 33.42 2.08
C PRO A 187 -7.46 31.94 1.88
N GLU A 188 -6.17 31.67 1.64
CA GLU A 188 -5.59 30.36 1.33
C GLU A 188 -5.54 29.46 2.58
N CYS A 189 -6.25 28.33 2.55
CA CYS A 189 -6.24 27.34 3.62
C CYS A 189 -5.31 26.14 3.34
N TRP A 190 -4.61 26.09 2.19
CA TRP A 190 -4.09 24.81 1.65
C TRP A 190 -2.60 24.77 1.28
N ALA A 191 -1.77 25.72 1.72
CA ALA A 191 -0.33 25.76 1.39
C ALA A 191 0.53 24.61 1.95
N ALA A 192 -0.03 23.65 2.70
CA ALA A 192 0.73 22.59 3.38
C ALA A 192 0.82 21.24 2.61
N SER A 193 -0.02 20.98 1.61
CA SER A 193 -0.07 19.66 0.96
C SER A 193 1.04 19.43 -0.08
N SER A 194 1.48 20.47 -0.79
CA SER A 194 2.44 20.32 -1.90
C SER A 194 3.85 19.88 -1.48
N ALA A 195 4.22 20.09 -0.21
CA ALA A 195 5.53 19.72 0.33
C ALA A 195 5.61 18.23 0.71
N LEU A 196 4.48 17.60 1.04
CA LEU A 196 4.43 16.18 1.41
C LEU A 196 4.47 15.28 0.16
N ASP A 197 3.81 15.70 -0.92
CA ASP A 197 3.75 14.97 -2.20
C ASP A 197 5.13 14.80 -2.86
N SER A 198 5.96 15.85 -2.84
CA SER A 198 7.29 15.82 -3.48
C SER A 198 8.26 14.84 -2.79
N GLN A 199 8.16 14.69 -1.46
CA GLN A 199 9.04 13.82 -0.69
C GLN A 199 8.61 12.34 -0.76
N GLN A 200 7.31 12.09 -0.95
CA GLN A 200 6.73 10.75 -1.04
C GLN A 200 6.85 10.15 -2.45
N GLN A 201 6.76 10.98 -3.49
CA GLN A 201 6.96 10.57 -4.88
C GLN A 201 8.43 10.18 -5.16
N GLN A 202 9.40 10.83 -4.51
CA GLN A 202 10.81 10.43 -4.59
C GLN A 202 11.10 9.07 -3.93
N GLN A 203 10.38 8.72 -2.85
CA GLN A 203 10.46 7.39 -2.23
C GLN A 203 9.78 6.29 -3.08
N SER A 204 8.78 6.66 -3.88
CA SER A 204 8.05 5.73 -4.77
C SER A 204 8.93 5.17 -5.90
N ALA A 205 9.74 6.02 -6.56
CA ALA A 205 10.69 5.60 -7.59
C ALA A 205 11.85 4.74 -7.02
N GLN A 206 12.15 4.93 -5.74
CA GLN A 206 13.23 4.24 -5.04
C GLN A 206 12.81 2.85 -4.53
N CYS A 207 11.52 2.65 -4.21
CA CYS A 207 10.92 1.35 -3.90
C CYS A 207 11.09 0.32 -5.02
N CYS A 208 11.00 0.74 -6.28
CA CYS A 208 11.10 -0.15 -7.44
C CYS A 208 12.55 -0.59 -7.75
N ASN A 209 13.56 0.11 -7.24
CA ASN A 209 14.97 -0.10 -7.63
C ASN A 209 15.95 -0.38 -6.47
N SER A 210 15.51 -0.46 -5.21
CA SER A 210 16.43 -0.50 -4.05
C SER A 210 16.30 -1.75 -3.16
N SER A 211 17.40 -2.10 -2.49
CA SER A 211 17.47 -3.22 -1.54
C SER A 211 16.69 -2.93 -0.24
N PRO A 212 16.08 -3.93 0.43
CA PRO A 212 15.04 -3.73 1.44
C PRO A 212 15.45 -3.10 2.79
N ALA A 213 16.65 -2.52 2.91
CA ALA A 213 17.15 -1.91 4.13
C ALA A 213 17.00 -0.37 4.16
N GLU A 214 16.81 0.27 2.99
CA GLU A 214 16.76 1.74 2.87
C GLU A 214 15.34 2.34 2.89
N LEU A 215 14.30 1.51 2.98
CA LEU A 215 12.90 1.90 2.75
C LEU A 215 12.12 2.39 3.97
N MET A 216 12.76 2.77 5.06
CA MET A 216 12.06 3.26 6.26
C MET A 216 12.21 4.78 6.41
N PRO A 217 11.20 5.58 6.02
CA PRO A 217 11.18 6.98 6.42
C PRO A 217 10.90 7.11 7.93
N PRO A 218 11.44 8.16 8.60
CA PRO A 218 11.17 8.43 10.01
C PRO A 218 9.68 8.75 10.22
N PRO A 219 9.14 8.51 11.43
CA PRO A 219 7.75 8.81 11.74
C PRO A 219 7.47 10.32 11.59
N PRO A 220 6.29 10.71 11.05
CA PRO A 220 5.93 12.12 10.93
C PRO A 220 5.79 12.78 12.31
N PRO A 221 6.12 14.08 12.44
CA PRO A 221 5.92 14.81 13.69
C PRO A 221 4.44 14.88 14.06
N ALA A 222 4.14 14.76 15.35
CA ALA A 222 2.78 14.84 15.87
C ALA A 222 2.15 16.20 15.54
N ILE A 223 0.97 16.17 14.90
CA ILE A 223 0.18 17.36 14.61
C ILE A 223 -0.38 17.89 15.94
N PRO A 224 -0.14 19.15 16.32
CA PRO A 224 -0.71 19.71 17.54
C PRO A 224 -2.22 19.89 17.39
N ALA A 225 -2.96 19.48 18.43
CA ALA A 225 -4.41 19.66 18.50
C ALA A 225 -4.76 21.15 18.40
N CYS A 226 -5.60 21.49 17.42
CA CYS A 226 -6.14 22.83 17.24
C CYS A 226 -7.06 23.17 18.42
N GLY A 227 -6.69 24.15 19.25
CA GLY A 227 -7.59 24.70 20.27
C GLY A 227 -6.95 25.10 21.59
N GLN A 228 -6.00 26.03 21.59
CA GLN A 228 -5.77 26.92 22.74
C GLN A 228 -5.46 28.34 22.25
N VAL A 229 -6.40 29.25 22.49
CA VAL A 229 -6.23 30.70 22.33
C VAL A 229 -5.54 31.22 23.59
N PRO A 230 -4.41 31.95 23.51
CA PRO A 230 -3.85 32.60 24.68
C PRO A 230 -4.55 33.93 24.94
N THR A 231 -4.99 34.12 26.19
CA THR A 231 -5.30 35.42 26.81
C THR A 231 -4.03 36.21 27.10
#